data_AF-A0A917I2Z6-F1
#
_entry.id   AF-A0A917I2Z6-F1
#
_cell.length_a   1.000
_cell.length_b   1.000
_cell.length_c   1.000
_cell.angle_alpha   90.00
_cell.angle_beta   90.00
_cell.angle_gamma   90.00
#
_symmetry.space_group_name_H-M   'P 1'
#
loop_
_entity.id
_entity.type
_entity.pdbx_description
1 polymer ?
#
loop_
_entity_poly.entity_id
_entity_poly.type
_entity_poly.pdbx_seq_one_letter_code
_entity_poly.pdbx_strand_id
1 'polypeptide(L)' 'MELILKSSNEQSIAKVLALAKKLNMSVERREVSADDKERKALKTRILKFKAKSENPFGDAAEWERNEREDRELPFS' A
#
# COMPACT_ATOMS: atom_id res chain seq x y z
N MET A 1 -7.95 -12.77 -27.30
CA MET A 1 -7.02 -11.78 -26.71
C MET A 1 -7.84 -10.98 -25.71
N GLU A 2 -7.48 -11.03 -24.43
CA GLU A 2 -8.23 -10.38 -23.35
C GLU A 2 -7.39 -9.26 -22.74
N LEU A 3 -8.03 -8.13 -22.38
CA LEU A 3 -7.38 -6.97 -21.79
C LEU A 3 -7.94 -6.75 -20.38
N ILE A 4 -7.07 -6.82 -19.37
CA ILE A 4 -7.45 -6.58 -17.98
C ILE A 4 -6.95 -5.20 -17.55
N LEU A 5 -7.88 -4.32 -17.18
CA LEU A 5 -7.59 -2.97 -16.73
C LEU A 5 -7.88 -2.82 -15.24
N LYS A 6 -6.85 -2.45 -14.47
CA LYS A 6 -6.96 -2.15 -13.03
C LYS A 6 -6.63 -0.67 -12.82
N SER A 7 -7.59 0.08 -12.28
CA SER A 7 -7.39 1.50 -11.95
C SER A 7 -8.25 1.87 -10.76
N SER A 8 -7.76 2.80 -9.94
CA SER A 8 -8.49 3.41 -8.83
C SER A 8 -9.20 4.71 -9.24
N ASN A 9 -8.98 5.19 -10.46
CA ASN A 9 -9.55 6.43 -10.97
C ASN A 9 -10.84 6.16 -11.75
N GLU A 10 -11.98 6.47 -11.12
CA GLU A 10 -13.32 6.25 -11.68
C GLU A 10 -13.57 7.04 -12.98
N GLN A 11 -13.05 8.27 -13.09
CA GLN A 11 -13.22 9.09 -14.29
C GLN A 11 -12.52 8.46 -15.51
N SER A 12 -11.30 7.94 -15.30
CA SER A 12 -10.55 7.27 -16.36
C SER A 12 -11.25 5.97 -16.78
N ILE A 13 -11.77 5.19 -15.84
CA ILE A 13 -12.54 3.97 -16.13
C ILE A 13 -13.79 4.30 -16.94
N ALA A 14 -14.54 5.35 -16.56
CA ALA A 14 -15.74 5.76 -17.29
C ALA A 14 -15.45 6.11 -18.76
N LYS A 15 -14.34 6.83 -19.03
CA LYS A 15 -13.90 7.16 -20.39
C LYS A 15 -13.57 5.90 -21.20
N VAL A 16 -12.86 4.96 -20.59
CA VAL A 16 -12.50 3.70 -21.25
C VAL A 16 -13.74 2.83 -21.53
N LEU A 17 -14.68 2.76 -20.58
CA LEU A 17 -15.95 2.05 -20.77
C LEU A 17 -16.77 2.65 -21.91
N ALA A 18 -16.81 3.99 -22.03
CA ALA A 18 -17.50 4.67 -23.11
C ALA A 18 -16.88 4.35 -24.48
N LEU A 19 -15.54 4.28 -24.55
CA LEU A 19 -14.83 3.89 -25.77
C LEU A 19 -15.08 2.41 -26.12
N ALA A 20 -15.00 1.51 -25.14
CA ALA A 20 -15.27 0.08 -25.34
C ALA A 20 -16.69 -0.17 -25.87
N LYS A 21 -17.69 0.57 -25.34
CA LYS A 21 -19.07 0.53 -25.86
C LYS A 21 -19.17 1.00 -27.30
N LYS A 22 -18.48 2.09 -27.68
CA LYS A 22 -18.45 2.58 -29.07
C LYS A 22 -17.81 1.57 -30.03
N LEU A 23 -16.88 0.76 -29.53
CA LEU A 23 -16.19 -0.28 -30.31
C LEU A 23 -16.91 -1.65 -30.25
N ASN A 24 -18.13 -1.72 -29.68
CA ASN A 24 -18.89 -2.97 -29.49
C ASN A 24 -18.09 -4.09 -28.79
N MET A 25 -17.25 -3.71 -27.83
CA MET A 25 -16.49 -4.66 -27.02
C MET A 25 -17.30 -5.11 -25.80
N SER A 26 -17.30 -6.40 -25.48
CA SER A 26 -17.86 -6.92 -24.23
C SER A 26 -16.98 -6.54 -23.05
N VAL A 27 -17.56 -5.95 -22.00
CA VAL A 27 -16.82 -5.55 -20.79
C VAL A 27 -17.42 -6.21 -19.56
N GLU A 28 -16.60 -6.97 -18.84
CA GLU A 28 -16.92 -7.48 -17.51
C GLU A 28 -16.33 -6.57 -16.43
N ARG A 29 -17.18 -6.03 -15.56
CA ARG A 29 -16.73 -5.26 -14.38
C ARG A 29 -16.68 -6.21 -13.18
N ARG A 30 -15.46 -6.53 -12.73
CA ARG A 30 -15.27 -7.14 -11.41
C ARG A 30 -15.08 -6.03 -10.40
N GLU A 31 -16.13 -5.72 -9.66
CA GLU A 31 -15.99 -4.87 -8.48
C GLU A 31 -15.26 -5.68 -7.41
N VAL A 32 -14.01 -5.30 -7.14
CA VAL A 32 -13.34 -5.75 -5.93
C VAL A 32 -13.91 -4.87 -4.83
N SER A 33 -15.04 -5.27 -4.25
CA SER A 33 -15.48 -4.70 -2.99
C SER A 33 -14.39 -5.03 -1.99
N ALA A 34 -13.50 -4.08 -1.71
CA ALA A 34 -12.66 -4.16 -0.53
C ALA A 34 -13.66 -4.20 0.64
N ASP A 35 -13.87 -5.39 1.22
CA ASP A 35 -14.79 -5.53 2.33
C ASP A 35 -14.28 -4.58 3.42
N ASP A 36 -15.07 -3.54 3.68
CA ASP A 36 -14.71 -2.46 4.58
C ASP A 36 -14.43 -3.02 5.99
N LYS A 37 -15.00 -4.20 6.27
CA LYS A 37 -14.73 -5.04 7.45
C LYS A 37 -13.33 -5.66 7.44
N GLU A 38 -12.86 -6.20 6.32
CA GLU A 38 -11.49 -6.73 6.17
C GLU A 38 -10.45 -5.63 6.32
N ARG A 39 -10.71 -4.45 5.72
CA ARG A 39 -9.82 -3.30 5.84
C ARG A 39 -9.75 -2.77 7.27
N LYS A 40 -10.88 -2.69 7.98
CA LYS A 40 -10.93 -2.33 9.40
C LYS A 40 -10.23 -3.37 10.28
N ALA A 41 -10.46 -4.67 10.02
CA ALA A 41 -9.81 -5.76 10.75
C ALA A 41 -8.28 -5.74 10.55
N LEU A 42 -7.81 -5.50 9.32
CA LEU A 42 -6.39 -5.35 9.02
C LEU A 42 -5.79 -4.14 9.75
N LYS A 43 -6.46 -2.99 9.72
CA LYS A 43 -6.03 -1.79 10.45
C LYS A 43 -5.92 -2.05 11.95
N THR A 44 -6.93 -2.71 12.55
CA THR A 44 -6.91 -3.07 13.96
C THR A 44 -5.78 -4.05 14.30
N ARG A 45 -5.51 -5.02 13.42
CA ARG A 45 -4.40 -5.98 13.57
C ARG A 45 -3.03 -5.28 13.53
N ILE A 46 -2.83 -4.33 12.63
CA ILE A 46 -1.59 -3.53 12.55
C ILE A 46 -1.42 -2.67 13.80
N LEU A 47 -2.46 -1.94 14.23
CA LEU A 47 -2.38 -1.07 15.41
C LEU A 47 -2.18 -1.84 16.72
N LYS A 48 -2.75 -3.03 16.82
CA LYS A 48 -2.59 -3.92 17.98
C LYS A 48 -1.42 -4.88 17.85
N PHE A 49 -0.61 -4.77 16.78
CA PHE A 49 0.56 -5.61 16.61
C PHE A 49 1.56 -5.28 17.72
N LYS A 50 1.65 -6.18 18.71
CA LYS A 50 2.76 -6.24 19.67
C LYS A 50 3.60 -7.44 19.28
N ALA A 51 4.87 -7.22 18.95
CA ALA A 51 5.79 -8.31 18.67
C ALA A 51 5.87 -9.21 19.91
N LYS A 52 5.63 -10.52 19.74
CA LYS A 52 5.70 -11.51 20.82
C LYS A 52 7.15 -11.90 21.15
N SER A 53 8.08 -11.60 20.24
CA SER A 53 9.50 -11.84 20.35
C SER A 53 10.25 -10.52 20.28
N GLU A 54 11.50 -10.50 20.74
CA GLU A 54 12.42 -9.39 20.50
C GLU A 54 12.43 -9.00 19.02
N ASN A 55 12.51 -7.69 18.79
CA ASN A 55 12.55 -7.12 17.46
C ASN A 55 13.73 -7.73 16.69
N PRO A 56 13.53 -8.35 15.51
CA PRO A 56 14.64 -8.86 14.70
C PRO A 56 15.60 -7.75 14.27
N PHE A 57 15.19 -6.48 14.36
CA PHE A 57 16.02 -5.31 14.10
C PHE A 57 16.72 -4.74 15.35
N GLY A 58 16.62 -5.41 16.52
CA GLY A 58 17.25 -4.97 17.77
C GLY A 58 16.51 -3.84 18.50
N ASP A 59 17.12 -3.31 19.57
CA ASP A 59 16.66 -2.10 20.26
C ASP A 59 17.04 -0.86 19.45
N ALA A 60 16.03 -0.11 19.00
CA ALA A 60 16.24 1.13 18.25
C ALA A 60 17.03 2.16 19.06
N ALA A 61 16.86 2.19 20.39
CA ALA A 61 17.60 3.11 21.26
C ALA A 61 19.06 2.67 21.40
N GLU A 62 19.35 1.37 21.33
CA GLU A 62 20.71 0.83 21.31
C GLU A 62 21.41 1.14 19.98
N TRP A 63 20.72 0.93 18.86
CA TRP A 63 21.23 1.29 17.52
C TRP A 63 21.57 2.78 17.43
N GLU A 64 20.67 3.66 17.93
CA GLU A 64 20.93 5.10 17.93
C GLU A 64 22.14 5.48 18.80
N ARG A 65 22.35 4.83 19.94
CA ARG A 65 23.53 5.07 20.77
C ARG A 65 24.83 4.61 20.11
N ASN A 66 24.80 3.48 19.40
CA ASN A 66 26.00 2.90 18.78
C ASN A 66 26.40 3.59 17.47
N GLU A 67 25.42 4.06 16.69
CA GLU A 67 25.67 4.69 15.38
C GLU A 67 25.80 6.22 15.45
N ARG A 68 25.40 6.86 16.56
CA ARG A 68 25.73 8.26 16.82
C ARG A 68 27.19 8.37 17.25
N GLU A 69 28.10 8.29 16.29
CA GLU A 69 29.38 8.96 16.44
C GLU A 69 29.14 10.47 16.29
N ASP A 70 29.66 11.28 17.22
CA ASP A 70 29.70 12.73 17.04
C ASP A 70 30.48 13.01 15.76
N ARG A 71 29.76 13.41 14.70
CA ARG A 71 30.38 13.72 13.42
C ARG A 71 31.16 15.01 13.62
N GLU A 72 32.48 14.93 13.61
CA GLU A 72 33.33 16.12 13.45
C GLU A 72 33.01 16.74 12.09
N LEU A 73 32.17 17.76 12.11
CA LEU A 73 31.90 18.56 10.91
C LEU A 73 33.20 19.31 10.58
N PRO A 74 33.61 19.35 9.29
CA PRO A 74 34.91 19.88 8.87
C PRO A 74 34.98 21.42 8.89
N PHE A 75 34.35 22.06 9.88
CA PHE A 75 34.32 23.51 10.06
C PHE A 75 34.96 23.97 11.37
N SER A 76 35.79 23.12 12.01
CA SER A 76 36.67 23.51 13.13
C SER A 76 37.86 24.34 12.65
#